data_AF-A0A3E3EBL9-F1
#
_entry.id   AF-A0A3E3EBL9-F1
#
_cell.length_a   1.000
_cell.length_b   1.000
_cell.length_c   1.000
_cell.angle_alpha   90.00
_cell.angle_beta   90.00
_cell.angle_gamma   90.00
#
_symmetry.space_group_name_H-M   'P 1'
#
loop_
_entity.id
_entity.type
_entity.pdbx_description
1 polymer ?
#
loop_
_entity_poly.entity_id
_entity_poly.type
_entity_poly.pdbx_seq_one_letter_code
_entity_poly.pdbx_strand_id
1 'polypeptide(L)'
;MKEILFGEYYSYRDFSLVLSNKTIESPQIKTSTVEIDGMDGVFDLTDYFGEVKYKNRKLKFEFSTLNVSMDEFLNHFSKIQNAIHGKMMKIVLDDDPTFYYMGRVNVNQWKSDRNIGKVVIECDCEPYKYKKYVTVITEQITTRKDFVLLNLRKSVVPLFKSNGQLTITFGSQIYSIDSGKYTLDDVVLKEGKNLLTVEGNATLTIEYQERGL
;
A
#
# COMPACT_ATOMS: atom_id res chain seq x y z
N MET A 1 -6.42 14.58 18.60
CA MET A 1 -7.19 14.86 17.37
C MET A 1 -6.65 13.94 16.29
N LYS A 2 -7.49 13.29 15.48
CA LYS A 2 -7.01 12.38 14.43
C LYS A 2 -6.77 13.16 13.15
N GLU A 3 -5.54 13.10 12.65
CA GLU A 3 -5.12 13.75 11.42
C GLU A 3 -4.98 12.71 10.30
N ILE A 4 -4.98 13.22 9.06
CA ILE A 4 -4.66 12.43 7.87
C ILE A 4 -3.54 13.17 7.15
N LEU A 5 -2.49 12.43 6.82
CA LEU A 5 -1.37 12.94 6.04
C LEU A 5 -1.59 12.61 4.57
N PHE A 6 -1.66 13.65 3.74
CA PHE A 6 -1.74 13.57 2.29
C PHE A 6 -0.39 13.99 1.69
N GLY A 7 0.45 12.99 1.38
CA GLY A 7 1.84 13.21 0.94
C GLY A 7 2.65 13.84 2.07
N GLU A 8 2.83 15.15 1.99
CA GLU A 8 3.56 15.97 2.97
C GLU A 8 2.63 16.88 3.78
N TYR A 9 1.34 16.96 3.43
CA TYR A 9 0.38 17.87 4.03
C TYR A 9 -0.47 17.17 5.10
N TYR A 10 -0.39 17.66 6.33
CA TYR A 10 -1.26 17.26 7.43
C TYR A 10 -2.60 18.00 7.34
N SER A 11 -3.70 17.24 7.39
CA SER A 11 -5.06 17.79 7.29
C SER A 11 -5.30 18.94 8.29
N TYR A 12 -4.89 18.77 9.54
CA TYR A 12 -5.12 19.78 10.57
C TYR A 12 -4.04 20.87 10.59
N ARG A 13 -2.75 20.51 10.54
CA ARG A 13 -1.66 21.48 10.72
C ARG A 13 -1.50 22.42 9.53
N ASP A 14 -1.68 21.92 8.31
CA ASP A 14 -1.45 22.70 7.08
C ASP A 14 -2.75 23.31 6.52
N PHE A 15 -3.87 22.63 6.75
CA PHE A 15 -5.18 23.02 6.24
C PHE A 15 -6.23 23.31 7.31
N SER A 16 -5.93 23.29 8.62
CA SER A 16 -6.93 23.55 9.67
C SER A 16 -8.21 22.69 9.54
N LEU A 17 -8.09 21.49 8.96
CA LEU A 17 -9.18 20.55 8.74
C LEU A 17 -9.23 19.51 9.85
N VAL A 18 -10.37 19.43 10.52
CA VAL A 18 -10.65 18.44 11.56
C VAL A 18 -11.46 17.30 10.95
N LEU A 19 -10.95 16.07 11.06
CA LEU A 19 -11.63 14.89 10.56
C LEU A 19 -12.93 14.67 11.34
N SER A 20 -14.06 14.74 10.64
CA SER A 20 -15.39 14.52 11.20
C SER A 20 -15.83 13.07 11.01
N ASN A 21 -15.62 12.53 9.81
CA ASN A 21 -15.95 11.15 9.49
C ASN A 21 -14.96 10.57 8.47
N LYS A 22 -14.78 9.25 8.50
CA LYS A 22 -13.99 8.53 7.50
C LYS A 22 -14.68 7.24 7.09
N THR A 23 -14.63 6.93 5.80
CA THR A 23 -15.10 5.68 5.21
C THR A 23 -13.95 5.08 4.41
N ILE A 24 -13.62 3.82 4.70
CA ILE A 24 -12.57 3.07 4.02
C ILE A 24 -13.27 1.88 3.35
N GLU A 25 -13.55 1.97 2.06
CA GLU A 25 -14.22 0.88 1.36
C GLU A 25 -13.29 -0.32 1.20
N SER A 26 -13.82 -1.53 1.27
CA SER A 26 -13.08 -2.73 0.91
C SER A 26 -12.83 -2.74 -0.60
N PRO A 27 -11.63 -3.16 -1.06
CA PRO A 27 -11.36 -3.26 -2.48
C PRO A 27 -12.25 -4.34 -3.11
N GLN A 28 -12.91 -4.01 -4.23
CA GLN A 28 -13.80 -4.95 -4.91
C GLN A 28 -13.00 -6.03 -5.64
N ILE A 29 -13.45 -7.28 -5.55
CA ILE A 29 -12.85 -8.39 -6.28
C ILE A 29 -13.09 -8.20 -7.79
N LYS A 30 -12.08 -8.49 -8.61
CA LYS A 30 -12.22 -8.60 -10.07
C LYS A 30 -12.64 -10.03 -10.40
N THR A 31 -13.94 -10.29 -10.42
CA THR A 31 -14.50 -11.59 -10.75
C THR A 31 -14.44 -11.87 -12.25
N SER A 32 -14.21 -13.13 -12.62
CA SER A 32 -14.24 -13.60 -14.00
C SER A 32 -15.02 -14.91 -14.03
N THR A 33 -16.27 -14.89 -14.48
CA THR A 33 -17.16 -16.06 -14.49
C THR A 33 -17.66 -16.33 -15.90
N VAL A 34 -17.81 -17.61 -16.25
CA VAL A 34 -18.35 -18.06 -17.54
C VAL A 34 -19.64 -18.83 -17.30
N GLU A 35 -20.71 -18.44 -17.99
CA GLU A 35 -21.96 -19.20 -18.04
C GLU A 35 -21.87 -20.25 -19.16
N ILE A 36 -22.23 -21.50 -18.83
CA ILE A 36 -22.19 -22.61 -19.77
C ILE A 36 -23.59 -23.22 -19.82
N ASP A 37 -24.19 -23.23 -21.01
CA ASP A 37 -25.52 -23.79 -21.21
C ASP A 37 -25.58 -25.26 -20.77
N GLY A 38 -26.59 -25.59 -19.95
CA GLY A 38 -26.79 -26.93 -19.41
C GLY A 38 -25.96 -27.27 -18.16
N MET A 39 -25.16 -26.33 -17.66
CA MET A 39 -24.48 -26.45 -16.35
C MET A 39 -25.25 -25.67 -15.29
N ASP A 40 -25.43 -26.27 -14.11
CA ASP A 40 -25.94 -25.54 -12.94
C ASP A 40 -24.85 -24.61 -12.39
N GLY A 41 -25.17 -23.33 -12.22
CA GLY A 41 -24.26 -22.33 -11.68
C GLY A 41 -23.31 -21.72 -12.73
N VAL A 42 -22.20 -21.16 -12.26
CA VAL A 42 -21.20 -20.48 -13.11
C VAL A 42 -19.83 -21.12 -12.95
N PHE A 43 -19.06 -21.14 -14.03
CA PHE A 43 -17.66 -21.53 -13.99
C PHE A 43 -16.80 -20.34 -13.55
N ASP A 44 -16.24 -20.40 -12.34
CA ASP A 44 -15.44 -19.30 -11.77
C ASP A 44 -13.96 -19.42 -12.17
N LEU A 45 -13.46 -18.39 -12.87
CA LEU A 45 -12.07 -18.22 -13.32
C LEU A 45 -11.34 -17.10 -12.55
N THR A 46 -11.95 -16.56 -11.47
CA THR A 46 -11.46 -15.38 -10.74
C THR A 46 -10.03 -15.54 -10.21
N ASP A 47 -9.64 -16.75 -9.83
CA ASP A 47 -8.31 -17.10 -9.32
C ASP A 47 -7.52 -18.01 -10.27
N TYR A 48 -8.01 -18.24 -11.50
CA TYR A 48 -7.39 -19.18 -12.45
C TYR A 48 -5.91 -18.84 -12.76
N PHE A 49 -5.59 -17.55 -12.87
CA PHE A 49 -4.21 -17.07 -13.08
C PHE A 49 -3.44 -16.81 -11.75
N GLY A 50 -3.80 -17.54 -10.70
CA GLY A 50 -3.15 -17.52 -9.40
C GLY A 50 -3.87 -16.65 -8.37
N GLU A 51 -3.46 -15.40 -8.22
CA GLU A 51 -4.01 -14.54 -7.16
C GLU A 51 -5.24 -13.76 -7.62
N VAL A 52 -6.29 -13.80 -6.81
CA VAL A 52 -7.45 -12.92 -6.92
C VAL A 52 -6.99 -11.47 -7.05
N LYS A 53 -7.44 -10.80 -8.11
CA LYS A 53 -7.15 -9.39 -8.35
C LYS A 53 -8.28 -8.54 -7.82
N TYR A 54 -7.95 -7.30 -7.46
CA TYR A 54 -8.89 -6.34 -6.92
C TYR A 54 -8.91 -5.07 -7.77
N LYS A 55 -10.05 -4.39 -7.77
CA LYS A 55 -10.19 -3.01 -8.23
C LYS A 55 -9.64 -2.06 -7.18
N ASN A 56 -9.43 -0.81 -7.56
CA ASN A 56 -9.11 0.25 -6.61
C ASN A 56 -10.18 0.35 -5.52
N ARG A 57 -9.78 0.82 -4.34
CA ARG A 57 -10.67 1.10 -3.22
C ARG A 57 -10.81 2.59 -3.04
N LYS A 58 -12.00 3.03 -2.62
CA LYS A 58 -12.23 4.44 -2.32
C LYS A 58 -12.05 4.70 -0.83
N LEU A 59 -11.31 5.74 -0.52
CA LEU A 59 -11.26 6.34 0.81
C LEU A 59 -12.05 7.64 0.75
N LYS A 60 -12.97 7.86 1.68
CA LYS A 60 -13.74 9.09 1.79
C LYS A 60 -13.52 9.70 3.16
N PHE A 61 -13.10 10.95 3.18
CA PHE A 61 -12.85 11.71 4.39
C PHE A 61 -13.72 12.96 4.39
N GLU A 62 -14.45 13.16 5.47
CA GLU A 62 -15.28 14.33 5.69
C GLU A 62 -14.63 15.17 6.76
N PHE A 63 -14.24 16.39 6.40
CA PHE A 63 -13.57 17.34 7.26
C PHE A 63 -14.46 18.52 7.57
N SER A 64 -14.25 19.11 8.74
CA SER A 64 -14.80 20.40 9.14
C SER A 64 -13.66 21.40 9.34
N THR A 65 -13.83 22.62 8.88
CA THR A 65 -12.84 23.68 9.06
C THR A 65 -12.87 24.21 10.48
N LEU A 66 -11.70 24.41 11.07
CA LEU A 66 -11.56 25.08 12.37
C LEU A 66 -11.02 26.49 12.18
N ASN A 67 -11.65 27.48 12.82
CA ASN A 67 -11.20 28.87 12.87
C ASN A 67 -10.98 29.54 11.49
N VAL A 68 -11.76 29.16 10.49
CA VAL A 68 -11.78 29.86 9.19
C VAL A 68 -13.03 30.73 9.14
N SER A 69 -12.86 32.01 8.80
CA SER A 69 -13.99 32.92 8.64
C SER A 69 -14.76 32.63 7.35
N MET A 70 -16.04 32.99 7.30
CA MET A 70 -16.90 32.70 6.15
C MET A 70 -16.37 33.32 4.84
N ASP A 71 -15.76 34.49 4.95
CA ASP A 71 -15.17 35.23 3.82
C ASP A 71 -13.90 34.55 3.28
N GLU A 72 -13.20 33.77 4.11
CA GLU A 72 -11.96 33.08 3.73
C GLU A 72 -12.19 31.66 3.21
N PHE A 73 -13.42 31.14 3.27
CA PHE A 73 -13.76 29.78 2.87
C PHE A 73 -13.36 29.44 1.43
N LEU A 74 -13.60 30.33 0.48
CA LEU A 74 -13.27 30.09 -0.93
C LEU A 74 -11.75 30.08 -1.16
N ASN A 75 -11.03 30.98 -0.51
CA ASN A 75 -9.57 31.03 -0.58
C ASN A 75 -8.95 29.78 0.04
N HIS A 76 -9.51 29.34 1.18
CA HIS A 76 -9.09 28.14 1.87
C HIS A 76 -9.35 26.87 1.06
N PHE A 77 -10.52 26.76 0.44
CA PHE A 77 -10.83 25.66 -0.47
C PHE A 77 -9.89 25.62 -1.67
N SER A 78 -9.61 26.78 -2.26
CA SER A 78 -8.66 26.92 -3.38
C SER A 78 -7.23 26.51 -2.97
N LYS A 79 -6.79 26.88 -1.77
CA LYS A 79 -5.50 26.45 -1.19
C LYS A 79 -5.41 24.93 -1.10
N ILE A 80 -6.47 24.28 -0.58
CA ILE A 80 -6.52 22.81 -0.48
C ILE A 80 -6.49 22.19 -1.88
N GLN A 81 -7.32 22.67 -2.81
CA GLN A 81 -7.36 22.13 -4.17
C GLN A 81 -5.99 22.21 -4.85
N ASN A 82 -5.33 23.36 -4.81
CA ASN A 82 -4.00 23.54 -5.40
C ASN A 82 -2.94 22.62 -4.77
N ALA A 83 -3.07 22.31 -3.47
CA ALA A 83 -2.13 21.48 -2.76
C ALA A 83 -2.27 19.99 -3.12
N ILE A 84 -3.49 19.44 -3.12
CA ILE A 84 -3.71 17.99 -3.16
C ILE A 84 -4.63 17.49 -4.29
N HIS A 85 -5.51 18.33 -4.86
CA HIS A 85 -6.50 17.86 -5.83
C HIS A 85 -5.83 17.33 -7.11
N GLY A 86 -6.29 16.16 -7.58
CA GLY A 86 -5.80 15.49 -8.78
C GLY A 86 -4.44 14.80 -8.65
N LYS A 87 -3.74 14.96 -7.52
CA LYS A 87 -2.38 14.42 -7.32
C LYS A 87 -2.42 12.98 -6.82
N MET A 88 -1.43 12.21 -7.25
CA MET A 88 -1.16 10.88 -6.72
C MET A 88 -0.33 11.01 -5.45
N MET A 89 -0.85 10.55 -4.31
CA MET A 89 -0.25 10.80 -2.99
C MET A 89 -0.29 9.56 -2.10
N LYS A 90 0.68 9.51 -1.18
CA LYS A 90 0.67 8.60 -0.03
C LYS A 90 -0.29 9.15 1.02
N ILE A 91 -1.24 8.35 1.45
CA ILE A 91 -2.25 8.71 2.44
C ILE A 91 -1.97 7.87 3.68
N VAL A 92 -1.55 8.52 4.77
CA VAL A 92 -1.32 7.87 6.07
C VAL A 92 -2.43 8.28 7.02
N LEU A 93 -3.03 7.28 7.66
CA LEU A 93 -4.04 7.47 8.69
C LEU A 93 -3.36 7.42 10.05
N ASP A 94 -3.68 8.36 10.94
CA ASP A 94 -3.18 8.31 12.32
C ASP A 94 -3.58 7.03 13.07
N ASP A 95 -4.69 6.42 12.69
CA ASP A 95 -5.17 5.16 13.26
C ASP A 95 -4.36 3.93 12.82
N ASP A 96 -3.62 4.03 11.71
CA ASP A 96 -2.77 2.96 11.21
C ASP A 96 -1.45 3.52 10.65
N PRO A 97 -0.59 4.08 11.53
CA PRO A 97 0.58 4.87 11.12
C PRO A 97 1.71 4.03 10.52
N THR A 98 1.63 2.70 10.67
CA THR A 98 2.59 1.74 10.12
C THR A 98 2.28 1.39 8.66
N PHE A 99 1.13 1.82 8.13
CA PHE A 99 0.72 1.62 6.74
C PHE A 99 0.40 2.94 6.03
N TYR A 100 0.40 2.89 4.71
CA TYR A 100 -0.13 3.97 3.86
C TYR A 100 -0.91 3.42 2.68
N TYR A 101 -1.85 4.21 2.19
CA TYR A 101 -2.53 3.97 0.92
C TYR A 101 -1.89 4.82 -0.16
N MET A 102 -1.78 4.30 -1.38
CA MET A 102 -1.35 5.07 -2.54
C MET A 102 -2.59 5.35 -3.39
N GLY A 103 -2.95 6.62 -3.57
CA GLY A 103 -4.18 6.97 -4.27
C GLY A 103 -4.15 8.32 -4.95
N ARG A 104 -5.04 8.51 -5.93
CA ARG A 104 -5.31 9.81 -6.53
C ARG A 104 -6.32 10.53 -5.67
N VAL A 105 -5.95 11.72 -5.19
CA VAL A 105 -6.80 12.54 -4.33
C VAL A 105 -7.75 13.38 -5.18
N ASN A 106 -9.02 13.39 -4.81
CA ASN A 106 -10.09 14.18 -5.38
C ASN A 106 -10.77 15.00 -4.28
N VAL A 107 -10.52 16.30 -4.26
CA VAL A 107 -11.26 17.23 -3.41
C VAL A 107 -12.62 17.47 -4.07
N ASN A 108 -13.69 16.92 -3.51
CA ASN A 108 -14.99 16.79 -4.17
C ASN A 108 -15.83 18.06 -4.02
N GLN A 109 -16.33 18.34 -2.81
CA GLN A 109 -17.31 19.41 -2.58
C GLN A 109 -16.99 20.20 -1.32
N TRP A 110 -17.21 21.52 -1.40
CA TRP A 110 -17.31 22.40 -0.23
C TRP A 110 -18.79 22.64 0.10
N LYS A 111 -19.15 22.46 1.37
CA LYS A 111 -20.46 22.87 1.90
C LYS A 111 -20.25 23.77 3.10
N SER A 112 -20.98 24.87 3.20
CA SER A 112 -21.01 25.68 4.41
C SER A 112 -22.26 25.37 5.22
N ASP A 113 -22.09 25.21 6.52
CA ASP A 113 -23.17 25.08 7.50
C ASP A 113 -22.93 26.11 8.59
N ARG A 114 -23.64 27.25 8.49
CA ARG A 114 -23.39 28.45 9.31
C ARG A 114 -21.92 28.90 9.20
N ASN A 115 -21.20 28.92 10.31
CA ASN A 115 -19.79 29.34 10.39
C ASN A 115 -18.81 28.17 10.25
N ILE A 116 -19.25 26.98 9.85
CA ILE A 116 -18.39 25.80 9.68
C ILE A 116 -18.41 25.38 8.21
N GLY A 117 -17.23 25.39 7.59
CA GLY A 117 -17.01 24.77 6.29
C GLY A 117 -16.85 23.27 6.43
N LYS A 118 -17.47 22.51 5.54
CA LYS A 118 -17.36 21.06 5.40
C LYS A 118 -16.73 20.73 4.07
N VAL A 119 -15.67 19.92 4.09
CA VAL A 119 -14.93 19.49 2.89
C VAL A 119 -14.95 17.98 2.80
N VAL A 120 -15.32 17.48 1.63
CA VAL A 120 -15.23 16.05 1.34
C VAL A 120 -14.02 15.80 0.43
N ILE A 121 -13.09 14.97 0.91
CA ILE A 121 -11.93 14.52 0.15
C ILE A 121 -12.11 13.03 -0.10
N GLU A 122 -12.12 12.65 -1.37
CA GLU A 122 -12.18 11.27 -1.82
C GLU A 122 -10.82 10.88 -2.39
N CYS A 123 -10.40 9.63 -2.21
CA CYS A 123 -9.16 9.13 -2.76
C CYS A 123 -9.42 7.79 -3.44
N ASP A 124 -9.15 7.72 -4.74
CA ASP A 124 -9.15 6.46 -5.47
C ASP A 124 -7.78 5.79 -5.29
N CYS A 125 -7.74 4.81 -4.40
CA CYS A 125 -6.52 4.18 -3.93
C CYS A 125 -6.32 2.80 -4.54
N GLU A 126 -5.06 2.40 -4.70
CA GLU A 126 -4.73 1.01 -4.97
C GLU A 126 -5.34 0.08 -3.91
N PRO A 127 -5.66 -1.18 -4.27
CA PRO A 127 -6.41 -2.08 -3.40
C PRO A 127 -5.70 -2.41 -2.08
N TYR A 128 -4.37 -2.45 -2.09
CA TYR A 128 -3.56 -2.84 -0.94
C TYR A 128 -3.00 -1.62 -0.22
N LYS A 129 -2.99 -1.66 1.11
CA LYS A 129 -2.18 -0.77 1.94
C LYS A 129 -0.74 -1.27 1.99
N TYR A 130 0.19 -0.34 1.94
CA TYR A 130 1.63 -0.58 1.93
C TYR A 130 2.18 -0.44 3.34
N LYS A 131 3.03 -1.36 3.79
CA LYS A 131 3.81 -1.14 5.01
C LYS A 131 4.74 0.05 4.80
N LYS A 132 4.71 1.00 5.72
CA LYS A 132 5.41 2.29 5.62
C LYS A 132 6.92 2.11 5.55
N TYR A 133 7.45 1.19 6.34
CA TYR A 133 8.87 0.86 6.38
C TYR A 133 9.11 -0.44 5.61
N VAL A 134 10.08 -0.41 4.70
CA VAL A 134 10.58 -1.58 4.00
C VAL A 134 11.18 -2.54 5.03
N THR A 135 10.85 -3.82 4.93
CA THR A 135 11.49 -4.85 5.75
C THR A 135 12.88 -5.09 5.20
N VAL A 136 13.89 -4.88 6.04
CA VAL A 136 15.31 -5.04 5.73
C VAL A 136 15.89 -6.06 6.70
N ILE A 137 16.44 -7.15 6.18
CA ILE A 137 17.09 -8.20 6.97
C ILE A 137 18.52 -8.31 6.48
N THR A 138 19.49 -7.99 7.34
CA THR A 138 20.93 -8.07 7.04
C THR A 138 21.58 -9.09 7.93
N GLU A 139 22.26 -10.07 7.33
CA GLU A 139 22.86 -11.20 8.04
C GLU A 139 24.17 -11.62 7.41
N GLN A 140 25.13 -12.01 8.25
CA GLN A 140 26.38 -12.63 7.80
C GLN A 140 26.18 -14.15 7.68
N ILE A 141 26.41 -14.67 6.48
CA ILE A 141 26.37 -16.11 6.18
C ILE A 141 27.80 -16.63 6.25
N THR A 142 28.04 -17.69 7.00
CA THR A 142 29.36 -18.34 7.11
C THR A 142 29.43 -19.70 6.42
N THR A 143 28.32 -20.44 6.42
CA THR A 143 28.22 -21.73 5.73
C THR A 143 26.81 -21.90 5.17
N ARG A 144 25.81 -21.86 6.05
CA ARG A 144 24.40 -21.98 5.71
C ARG A 144 23.55 -21.21 6.72
N LYS A 145 22.49 -20.57 6.26
CA LYS A 145 21.46 -19.96 7.10
C LYS A 145 20.08 -20.11 6.45
N ASP A 146 19.10 -20.47 7.27
CA ASP A 146 17.71 -20.51 6.87
C ASP A 146 17.00 -19.22 7.34
N PHE A 147 16.15 -18.69 6.48
CA PHE A 147 15.36 -17.48 6.70
C PHE A 147 13.88 -17.82 6.65
N VAL A 148 13.11 -17.17 7.52
CA VAL A 148 11.64 -17.18 7.49
C VAL A 148 11.18 -15.76 7.21
N LEU A 149 10.79 -15.51 5.96
CA LEU A 149 10.35 -14.20 5.49
C LEU A 149 8.82 -14.12 5.58
N LEU A 150 8.31 -13.21 6.40
CA LEU A 150 6.87 -13.00 6.55
C LEU A 150 6.39 -11.95 5.55
N ASN A 151 5.44 -12.32 4.69
CA ASN A 151 4.79 -11.36 3.80
C ASN A 151 3.29 -11.26 4.09
N LEU A 152 2.72 -10.09 3.82
CA LEU A 152 1.28 -9.85 3.86
C LEU A 152 0.61 -10.37 2.57
N ARG A 153 -0.66 -10.01 2.36
CA ARG A 153 -1.51 -10.58 1.32
C ARG A 153 -0.97 -10.46 -0.11
N LYS A 154 -0.36 -9.33 -0.47
CA LYS A 154 0.13 -9.12 -1.85
C LYS A 154 1.52 -9.72 -2.01
N SER A 155 1.67 -10.58 -3.00
CA SER A 155 2.98 -11.09 -3.40
C SER A 155 3.96 -10.01 -3.81
N VAL A 156 5.22 -10.17 -3.38
CA VAL A 156 6.33 -9.26 -3.62
C VAL A 156 7.60 -10.03 -4.00
N VAL A 157 8.38 -9.50 -4.93
CA VAL A 157 9.73 -9.99 -5.26
C VAL A 157 10.72 -9.20 -4.40
N PRO A 158 11.55 -9.85 -3.57
CA PRO A 158 12.52 -9.17 -2.73
C PRO A 158 13.76 -8.75 -3.53
N LEU A 159 14.43 -7.71 -3.04
CA LEU A 159 15.74 -7.28 -3.51
C LEU A 159 16.82 -7.90 -2.62
N PHE A 160 17.73 -8.66 -3.23
CA PHE A 160 18.89 -9.23 -2.57
C PHE A 160 20.11 -8.35 -2.80
N LYS A 161 20.90 -8.09 -1.76
CA LYS A 161 22.20 -7.41 -1.86
C LYS A 161 23.24 -8.27 -1.18
N SER A 162 24.30 -8.62 -1.89
CA SER A 162 25.41 -9.42 -1.36
C SER A 162 26.73 -8.70 -1.53
N ASN A 163 27.68 -8.94 -0.62
CA ASN A 163 29.07 -8.48 -0.75
C ASN A 163 30.02 -9.58 -1.28
N GLY A 164 29.52 -10.77 -1.57
CA GLY A 164 30.29 -11.90 -2.09
C GLY A 164 29.40 -12.97 -2.72
N GLN A 165 29.99 -14.10 -3.10
CA GLN A 165 29.25 -15.18 -3.74
C GLN A 165 28.36 -15.92 -2.71
N LEU A 166 27.09 -16.09 -3.06
CA LEU A 166 26.10 -16.82 -2.27
C LEU A 166 25.24 -17.70 -3.18
N THR A 167 24.81 -18.83 -2.64
CA THR A 167 23.82 -19.71 -3.25
C THR A 167 22.51 -19.60 -2.49
N ILE A 168 21.45 -19.20 -3.18
CA ILE A 168 20.11 -18.98 -2.63
C ILE A 168 19.21 -20.11 -3.12
N THR A 169 18.56 -20.81 -2.20
CA THR A 169 17.58 -21.85 -2.49
C THR A 169 16.20 -21.42 -2.01
N PHE A 170 15.24 -21.36 -2.93
CA PHE A 170 13.83 -21.02 -2.67
C PHE A 170 12.92 -22.07 -3.29
N GLY A 171 12.23 -22.85 -2.46
CA GLY A 171 11.49 -24.03 -2.93
C GLY A 171 12.44 -25.06 -3.57
N SER A 172 12.20 -25.41 -4.83
CA SER A 172 13.07 -26.29 -5.63
C SER A 172 14.14 -25.56 -6.44
N GLN A 173 14.10 -24.22 -6.46
CA GLN A 173 14.95 -23.41 -7.32
C GLN A 173 16.22 -22.98 -6.60
N ILE A 174 17.34 -23.00 -7.32
CA ILE A 174 18.66 -22.63 -6.82
C ILE A 174 19.21 -21.50 -7.69
N TYR A 175 19.71 -20.44 -7.05
CA TYR A 175 20.27 -19.26 -7.68
C TYR A 175 21.67 -19.00 -7.13
N SER A 176 22.64 -18.74 -8.01
CA SER A 176 23.95 -18.23 -7.59
C SER A 176 23.98 -16.73 -7.84
N ILE A 177 24.34 -15.96 -6.82
CA ILE A 177 24.56 -14.52 -6.91
C ILE A 177 25.98 -14.19 -6.45
N ASP A 178 26.57 -13.16 -7.05
CA ASP A 178 27.88 -12.63 -6.63
C ASP A 178 27.69 -11.36 -5.79
N SER A 179 28.74 -10.56 -5.64
CA SER A 179 28.61 -9.24 -5.04
C SER A 179 27.80 -8.31 -5.94
N GLY A 180 26.80 -7.64 -5.36
CA GLY A 180 25.90 -6.78 -6.12
C GLY A 180 24.48 -6.74 -5.57
N LYS A 181 23.56 -6.25 -6.41
CA LYS A 181 22.13 -6.17 -6.13
C LYS A 181 21.37 -6.99 -7.16
N TYR A 182 20.47 -7.85 -6.72
CA TYR A 182 19.77 -8.80 -7.55
C TYR A 182 18.28 -8.82 -7.23
N THR A 183 17.45 -8.83 -8.27
CA THR A 183 16.05 -9.22 -8.21
C THR A 183 15.92 -10.56 -8.92
N LEU A 184 15.42 -11.57 -8.21
CA LEU A 184 15.20 -12.91 -8.76
C LEU A 184 13.70 -13.05 -9.00
N ASP A 185 13.24 -12.87 -10.23
CA ASP A 185 11.81 -12.71 -10.56
C ASP A 185 10.94 -13.90 -10.13
N ASP A 186 11.53 -15.10 -10.08
CA ASP A 186 10.88 -16.33 -9.64
C ASP A 186 10.80 -16.47 -8.10
N VAL A 187 11.58 -15.68 -7.36
CA VAL A 187 11.53 -15.65 -5.89
C VAL A 187 10.40 -14.72 -5.45
N VAL A 188 9.18 -15.25 -5.48
CA VAL A 188 7.97 -14.50 -5.14
C VAL A 188 7.53 -14.84 -3.72
N LEU A 189 7.63 -13.89 -2.80
CA LEU A 189 7.14 -14.06 -1.43
C LEU A 189 5.60 -14.02 -1.42
N LYS A 190 4.97 -15.14 -1.09
CA LYS A 190 3.51 -15.29 -0.92
C LYS A 190 3.07 -14.88 0.48
N GLU A 191 1.77 -14.73 0.68
CA GLU A 191 1.22 -14.46 2.01
C GLU A 191 1.68 -15.50 3.05
N GLY A 192 2.03 -15.02 4.24
CA GLY A 192 2.48 -15.85 5.34
C GLY A 192 3.99 -16.09 5.31
N LYS A 193 4.41 -17.31 5.67
CA LYS A 193 5.82 -17.68 5.84
C LYS A 193 6.41 -18.16 4.52
N ASN A 194 7.52 -17.55 4.12
CA ASN A 194 8.31 -17.96 2.97
C ASN A 194 9.68 -18.43 3.46
N LEU A 195 10.03 -19.67 3.12
CA LEU A 195 11.28 -20.29 3.56
C LEU A 195 12.35 -20.08 2.49
N LEU A 196 13.52 -19.64 2.93
CA LEU A 196 14.67 -19.40 2.07
C LEU A 196 15.91 -19.97 2.75
N THR A 197 16.71 -20.75 2.02
CA THR A 197 18.02 -21.23 2.51
C THR A 197 19.11 -20.53 1.72
N VAL A 198 20.13 -20.05 2.42
CA VAL A 198 21.28 -19.37 1.82
C VAL A 198 22.56 -20.04 2.27
N GLU A 199 23.44 -20.35 1.34
CA GLU A 199 24.74 -20.99 1.57
C GLU A 199 25.87 -20.14 0.99
N GLY A 200 27.04 -20.20 1.63
CA GLY A 200 28.23 -19.44 1.24
C GLY A 200 28.86 -18.68 2.42
N ASN A 201 29.75 -17.75 2.11
CA ASN A 201 30.49 -16.96 3.10
C ASN A 201 30.52 -15.48 2.72
N ALA A 202 29.42 -14.77 2.99
CA ALA A 202 29.22 -13.37 2.64
C ALA A 202 28.06 -12.76 3.46
N THR A 203 27.97 -11.44 3.47
CA THR A 203 26.85 -10.70 4.06
C THR A 203 25.73 -10.54 3.04
N LEU A 204 24.54 -11.01 3.40
CA LEU A 204 23.32 -10.86 2.61
C LEU A 204 22.41 -9.82 3.26
N THR A 205 21.84 -8.92 2.45
CA THR A 205 20.72 -8.06 2.82
C THR A 205 19.52 -8.36 1.93
N ILE A 206 18.37 -8.62 2.54
CA ILE A 206 17.10 -8.89 1.87
C ILE A 206 16.16 -7.72 2.16
N GLU A 207 15.62 -7.09 1.11
CA GLU A 207 14.70 -5.95 1.22
C GLU A 207 13.38 -6.24 0.49
N TYR A 208 12.25 -6.04 1.17
CA TYR A 208 10.93 -6.13 0.55
C TYR A 208 9.92 -5.29 1.30
N GLN A 209 8.86 -4.85 0.59
CA GLN A 209 7.79 -4.07 1.18
C GLN A 209 6.50 -4.87 1.16
N GLU A 210 6.03 -5.27 2.33
CA GLU A 210 4.77 -5.97 2.46
C GLU A 210 3.57 -5.08 2.09
N ARG A 211 2.53 -5.68 1.50
CA ARG A 211 1.24 -5.00 1.26
C ARG A 211 0.08 -5.90 1.67
N GLY A 212 -0.86 -5.35 2.42
CA GLY A 212 -2.04 -6.03 2.94
C GLY A 212 -3.33 -5.40 2.43
N LEU A 213 -4.47 -6.08 2.63
CA LEU A 213 -5.80 -5.50 2.40
C LEU A 213 -6.23 -4.58 3.55
#